data_AF-T1BFG7-F1
#
_entry.id   AF-T1BFG7-F1
#
_cell.length_a   1.000
_cell.length_b   1.000
_cell.length_c   1.000
_cell.angle_alpha   90.00
_cell.angle_beta   90.00
_cell.angle_gamma   90.00
#
_symmetry.space_group_name_H-M   'P 1'
#
loop_
_entity.id
_entity.type
_entity.pdbx_description
1 polymer ?
#
loop_
_entity_poly.entity_id
_entity_poly.type
_entity_poly.pdbx_seq_one_letter_code
_entity_poly.pdbx_strand_id
1 'polypeptide(L)'
;TIRTTPDSLPADTEEAYIKTRKLIDAGSVSFGAYYQRNHEWRPNMIPLSPVPLVDSGGLGIGTPYSQRTSGFYATLPRTVWHKTILINNWLLWSHLHL
;
A
#
# COMPACT_ATOMS: atom_id res chain seq x y z
N THR A 1 16.94 6.46 -6.38
CA THR A 1 16.92 7.06 -5.02
C THR A 1 15.86 8.13 -4.99
N ILE A 2 15.09 8.26 -3.91
CA ILE A 2 14.07 9.32 -3.70
C ILE A 2 14.64 10.25 -2.62
N ARG A 3 14.42 11.57 -2.69
CA ARG A 3 14.88 12.47 -1.62
C ARG A 3 14.04 12.21 -0.36
N THR A 4 14.71 12.12 0.79
CA THR A 4 14.07 12.04 2.11
C THR A 4 13.29 13.32 2.36
N THR A 5 12.01 13.20 2.66
CA THR A 5 11.16 14.32 3.10
C THR A 5 11.17 14.34 4.64
N PRO A 6 10.91 15.50 5.28
CA PRO A 6 10.70 15.55 6.73
C PRO A 6 9.37 14.93 7.16
N ASP A 7 8.53 14.48 6.21
CA ASP A 7 7.22 13.91 6.52
C ASP A 7 7.34 12.46 7.01
N SER A 8 6.69 12.17 8.14
CA SER A 8 6.53 10.79 8.62
C SER A 8 5.62 9.99 7.68
N LEU A 9 5.94 8.72 7.44
CA LEU A 9 5.13 7.77 6.66
C LEU A 9 4.34 6.82 7.57
N PRO A 10 3.37 7.31 8.38
CA PRO A 10 2.68 6.46 9.34
C PRO A 10 1.88 5.37 8.62
N ALA A 11 1.96 4.17 9.20
CA ALA A 11 1.23 2.99 8.81
C ALA A 11 0.74 2.30 10.08
N ASP A 12 -0.53 1.90 10.09
CA ASP A 12 -1.15 1.09 11.15
C ASP A 12 -1.67 -0.20 10.53
N THR A 13 -1.41 -1.34 11.17
CA THR A 13 -1.79 -2.67 10.65
C THR A 13 -2.26 -3.56 11.77
N GLU A 14 -3.42 -4.17 11.56
CA GLU A 14 -4.05 -5.16 12.43
C GLU A 14 -4.24 -6.45 11.62
N GLU A 15 -3.90 -7.60 12.20
CA GLU A 15 -4.13 -8.89 11.58
C GLU A 15 -4.55 -9.95 12.59
N ALA A 16 -5.39 -10.88 12.16
CA ALA A 16 -5.83 -12.00 12.97
C ALA A 16 -6.02 -13.25 12.12
N TYR A 17 -5.60 -14.39 12.67
CA TYR A 17 -5.82 -15.71 12.09
C TYR A 17 -6.37 -16.66 13.14
N ILE A 18 -7.46 -17.36 12.81
CA ILE A 18 -8.01 -18.42 13.64
C ILE A 18 -8.28 -19.66 12.79
N LYS A 19 -7.99 -20.83 13.36
CA LYS A 19 -8.28 -22.12 12.77
C LYS A 19 -8.75 -23.09 13.85
N THR A 20 -9.79 -23.85 13.52
CA THR A 20 -10.29 -24.95 14.34
C THR A 20 -10.31 -26.23 13.53
N ARG A 21 -10.14 -27.37 14.21
CA ARG A 21 -10.22 -28.70 13.62
C ARG A 21 -11.00 -29.62 14.55
N LYS A 22 -11.95 -30.35 14.01
CA LYS A 22 -12.68 -31.42 14.69
C LYS A 22 -12.34 -32.75 14.04
N LEU A 23 -11.86 -33.69 14.86
CA LEU A 23 -11.74 -35.09 14.45
C LEU A 23 -13.14 -35.73 14.40
N ILE A 24 -13.36 -36.53 13.38
CA ILE A 24 -14.55 -37.37 13.18
C ILE A 24 -14.08 -38.80 12.91
N ASP A 25 -14.95 -39.79 13.09
CA ASP A 25 -14.57 -41.21 13.03
C ASP A 25 -13.85 -41.61 11.73
N ALA A 26 -14.24 -40.97 10.62
CA ALA A 26 -13.68 -41.20 9.28
C ALA A 26 -12.94 -39.97 8.73
N GLY A 27 -12.24 -39.20 9.58
CA GLY A 27 -11.37 -38.12 9.12
C GLY A 27 -11.42 -36.85 9.96
N SER A 28 -11.46 -35.68 9.30
CA SER A 28 -11.56 -34.40 10.02
C SER A 28 -12.17 -33.29 9.20
N VAL A 29 -12.84 -32.37 9.90
CA VAL A 29 -13.29 -31.09 9.35
C VAL A 29 -12.48 -29.95 9.97
N SER A 30 -12.05 -29.01 9.14
CA SER A 30 -11.35 -27.80 9.58
C SER A 30 -12.06 -26.56 9.05
N PHE A 31 -12.04 -25.51 9.87
CA PHE A 31 -12.49 -24.18 9.49
C PHE A 31 -11.40 -23.18 9.84
N GLY A 32 -11.27 -22.12 9.05
CA GLY A 32 -10.41 -21.01 9.42
C GLY A 32 -10.88 -19.69 8.87
N ALA A 33 -10.41 -18.64 9.53
CA ALA A 33 -10.66 -17.26 9.16
C ALA A 33 -9.35 -16.47 9.23
N TYR A 34 -9.18 -15.55 8.30
CA TYR A 34 -8.12 -14.55 8.30
C TYR A 34 -8.73 -13.17 8.12
N TYR A 35 -8.22 -12.23 8.89
CA TYR A 35 -8.57 -10.81 8.83
C TYR A 35 -7.27 -10.00 8.76
N GLN A 36 -7.29 -8.98 7.92
CA GLN A 36 -6.23 -7.98 7.87
C GLN A 36 -6.86 -6.61 7.62
N ARG A 37 -6.37 -5.61 8.34
CA ARG A 37 -6.61 -4.21 8.05
C ARG A 37 -5.30 -3.44 8.08
N ASN A 38 -5.09 -2.61 7.08
CA ASN A 38 -3.91 -1.78 6.95
C ASN A 38 -4.32 -0.38 6.50
N HIS A 39 -3.80 0.64 7.18
CA HIS A 39 -4.07 2.03 6.89
C HIS A 39 -2.75 2.80 6.82
N GLU A 40 -2.44 3.34 5.65
CA GLU A 40 -1.15 3.97 5.39
C GLU A 40 -1.29 5.30 4.68
N TRP A 41 -0.47 6.27 5.08
CA TRP A 41 -0.26 7.47 4.30
C TRP A 41 0.97 7.30 3.41
N ARG A 42 0.80 7.50 2.09
CA ARG A 42 1.89 7.40 1.11
C ARG A 42 1.97 8.70 0.30
N PRO A 43 2.99 9.54 0.49
CA PRO A 43 3.16 10.74 -0.32
C PRO A 43 3.48 10.43 -1.79
N ASN A 44 3.40 11.44 -2.66
CA ASN A 44 3.94 11.31 -4.01
C ASN A 44 5.47 11.24 -3.94
N MET A 45 6.02 10.09 -4.31
CA MET A 45 7.45 9.94 -4.48
C MET A 45 7.84 10.57 -5.82
N ILE A 46 8.63 11.64 -5.79
CA ILE A 46 9.16 12.27 -7.00
C ILE A 46 10.51 11.62 -7.35
N PRO A 47 10.69 11.09 -8.58
CA PRO A 47 11.99 10.59 -9.03
C PRO A 47 13.06 11.68 -8.91
N LEU A 48 14.33 11.28 -8.69
CA LEU A 48 15.45 12.24 -8.68
C LEU A 48 16.00 12.55 -10.09
N SER A 49 15.50 11.86 -11.10
CA SER A 49 15.84 12.05 -12.50
C SER A 49 14.56 12.20 -13.32
N PRO A 50 14.53 13.07 -14.34
CA PRO A 50 13.39 13.15 -15.25
C PRO A 50 13.04 11.77 -15.82
N VAL A 51 11.76 11.43 -15.82
CA VAL A 51 11.23 10.22 -16.47
C VAL A 51 10.54 10.68 -17.76
N PRO A 52 10.88 10.10 -18.93
CA PRO A 52 10.24 10.48 -20.19
C PRO A 52 8.71 10.37 -20.08
N LEU A 53 8.02 11.37 -20.61
CA LEU A 53 6.55 11.49 -20.65
C LEU A 53 5.87 11.61 -19.27
N VAL A 54 6.63 11.81 -18.20
CA VAL A 54 6.07 12.13 -16.88
C VAL A 54 6.28 13.63 -16.66
N ASP A 55 5.30 14.42 -17.10
CA ASP A 55 5.32 15.88 -17.05
C ASP A 55 4.30 16.42 -16.05
N SER A 56 4.48 17.66 -15.60
CA SER A 56 3.70 18.28 -14.52
C SER A 56 2.19 18.39 -14.81
N GLY A 57 1.79 18.41 -16.08
CA GLY A 57 0.40 18.44 -16.53
C GLY A 57 -0.15 17.08 -16.96
N GLY A 58 0.60 15.98 -16.76
CA GLY A 58 0.27 14.66 -17.28
C GLY A 58 1.15 14.27 -18.47
N LEU A 59 0.74 13.23 -19.21
CA LEU A 59 1.55 12.61 -20.27
C LEU A 59 1.90 13.62 -21.38
N GLY A 60 3.14 14.10 -21.44
CA GLY A 60 3.62 15.02 -22.48
C GLY A 60 3.14 16.47 -22.33
N ILE A 61 2.53 16.83 -21.20
CA ILE A 61 1.93 18.16 -20.99
C ILE A 61 2.75 18.94 -19.95
N GLY A 62 3.42 20.00 -20.41
CA GLY A 62 4.17 20.91 -19.55
C GLY A 62 5.63 20.52 -19.38
N THR A 63 6.21 20.91 -18.25
CA THR A 63 7.62 20.63 -17.97
C THR A 63 7.80 19.26 -17.31
N PRO A 64 8.99 18.63 -17.42
CA PRO A 64 9.27 17.37 -16.74
C PRO A 64 8.92 17.45 -15.25
N TYR A 65 8.25 16.42 -14.73
CA TYR A 65 7.78 16.38 -13.35
C TYR A 65 8.94 16.34 -12.33
N SER A 66 10.07 15.75 -12.71
CA SER A 66 11.34 15.80 -11.97
C SER A 66 12.36 16.65 -12.73
N GLN A 67 12.98 17.65 -12.10
CA GLN A 67 13.86 18.63 -12.78
C GLN A 67 15.19 18.86 -12.05
N ARG A 68 16.31 18.30 -12.55
CA ARG A 68 17.62 18.20 -11.82
C ARG A 68 18.14 19.50 -11.24
N THR A 69 17.85 20.60 -11.92
CA THR A 69 18.45 21.90 -11.69
C THR A 69 17.51 22.90 -11.02
N SER A 70 16.19 22.78 -11.16
CA SER A 70 15.22 23.79 -10.71
C SER A 70 14.66 23.57 -9.30
N GLY A 71 14.77 22.37 -8.74
CA GLY A 71 14.47 22.15 -7.33
C GLY A 71 13.12 21.53 -6.97
N PHE A 72 12.29 21.08 -7.94
CA PHE A 72 11.02 20.37 -7.66
C PHE A 72 11.24 18.96 -7.09
N TYR A 73 11.80 18.88 -5.87
CA TYR A 73 12.42 17.68 -5.30
C TYR A 73 11.83 17.19 -3.99
N ALA A 74 10.75 17.79 -3.54
CA ALA A 74 10.05 17.35 -2.36
C ALA A 74 8.66 16.88 -2.75
N THR A 75 8.22 15.81 -2.12
CA THR A 75 6.79 15.53 -1.94
C THR A 75 6.07 16.84 -1.65
N LEU A 76 4.93 17.06 -2.31
CA LEU A 76 4.10 18.23 -2.02
C LEU A 76 3.63 18.14 -0.56
N PRO A 77 3.55 19.26 0.19
CA PRO A 77 3.02 19.23 1.55
C PRO A 77 1.68 18.50 1.59
N ARG A 78 1.39 17.78 2.69
CA ARG A 78 0.14 17.00 2.84
C ARG A 78 -1.14 17.81 2.55
N THR A 79 -1.11 19.12 2.81
CA THR A 79 -2.21 20.05 2.51
C THR A 79 -2.49 20.23 1.02
N VAL A 80 -1.52 19.95 0.15
CA VAL A 80 -1.62 20.08 -1.31
C VAL A 80 -1.87 18.71 -1.96
N TRP A 81 -1.16 17.67 -1.52
CA TRP A 81 -1.36 16.32 -2.00
C TRP A 81 -1.25 15.31 -0.87
N HIS A 82 -2.23 14.41 -0.81
CA HIS A 82 -2.20 13.28 0.08
C HIS A 82 -2.82 12.07 -0.61
N LYS A 83 -2.22 10.91 -0.39
CA LYS A 83 -2.80 9.63 -0.75
C LYS A 83 -2.84 8.75 0.49
N THR A 84 -4.04 8.25 0.78
CA THR A 84 -4.29 7.30 1.85
C THR A 84 -4.61 5.96 1.22
N ILE A 85 -4.00 4.90 1.73
CA ILE A 85 -4.27 3.52 1.34
C ILE A 85 -4.98 2.85 2.50
N LEU A 86 -6.12 2.23 2.23
CA LEU A 86 -6.84 1.37 3.16
C LEU A 86 -7.00 0.00 2.51
N ILE A 87 -6.51 -1.04 3.18
CA ILE A 87 -6.67 -2.43 2.77
C ILE A 87 -7.46 -3.14 3.85
N ASN A 88 -8.53 -3.82 3.46
CA ASN A 88 -9.33 -4.68 4.33
C ASN A 88 -9.49 -6.04 3.65
N ASN A 89 -8.87 -7.08 4.21
CA ASN A 89 -8.99 -8.45 3.70
C ASN A 89 -9.73 -9.32 4.70
N TRP A 90 -10.64 -10.13 4.17
CA TRP A 90 -11.36 -11.16 4.91
C TRP A 90 -11.29 -12.45 4.10
N LEU A 91 -10.89 -13.54 4.74
CA LEU A 91 -10.92 -14.87 4.14
C LEU A 91 -11.57 -15.83 5.12
N LEU A 92 -12.53 -16.59 4.62
CA LEU A 92 -13.14 -17.72 5.31
C LEU A 92 -12.89 -18.97 4.46
N TRP A 93 -12.49 -20.06 5.11
CA TRP A 93 -12.25 -21.32 4.40
C TRP A 93 -12.66 -22.53 5.27
N SER A 94 -12.92 -23.65 4.59
CA SER A 94 -13.15 -24.95 5.21
C SER A 94 -12.44 -26.06 4.44
N HIS A 95 -12.15 -27.17 5.11
CA HIS A 95 -11.54 -28.34 4.49
C HIS A 95 -12.06 -29.61 5.14
N LEU A 96 -12.56 -30.53 4.30
CA LEU A 96 -12.95 -31.88 4.68
C LEU A 96 -11.85 -32.85 4.25
N HIS A 97 -11.39 -33.67 5.17
CA HIS A 97 -10.49 -34.79 4.90
C HIS A 97 -11.22 -36.08 5.26
N LEU A 98 -11.35 -36.98 4.28
CA LEU A 98 -11.93 -38.32 4.40
C LEU A 98 -10.81 -39.37 4.39
#